data_AF-A0A1Q7DU09-F1
#
_entry.id   AF-A0A1Q7DU09-F1
#
_cell.length_a   1.000
_cell.length_b   1.000
_cell.length_c   1.000
_cell.angle_alpha   90.00
_cell.angle_beta   90.00
_cell.angle_gamma   90.00
#
_symmetry.space_group_name_H-M   'P 1'
#
loop_
_entity.id
_entity.type
_entity.pdbx_description
1 polymer ?
#
loop_
_entity_poly.entity_id
_entity_poly.type
_entity_poly.pdbx_seq_one_letter_code
_entity_poly.pdbx_strand_id
1 'polypeptide(L)'
;MTVGQWSSYSMTGGKADGAKLRLAIVGQERRGDSTLYWLEISGNGGPSGKGGILQLLVPGFGVDATAIRGMIVKTEGQPAMKMPDQMVSMMGQNMGQNNEAVDVARRCASAQVVGWESVAVPAGSVRALHLKNVDGGEAWVARDVPFGIVKAHPKDGGEMVLTGHGMDAKSSITEKPQEMPGMMMPKP
;
A
#
# COMPACT_ATOMS: atom_id res chain seq x y z
N MET A 1 1.37 9.32 9.75
CA MET A 1 2.20 9.11 8.55
C MET A 1 3.06 10.34 8.35
N THR A 2 4.23 10.17 7.72
CA THR A 2 5.18 11.26 7.55
C THR A 2 5.63 11.32 6.10
N VAL A 3 5.56 12.51 5.48
CA VAL A 3 6.08 12.71 4.12
C VAL A 3 7.58 12.41 4.10
N GLY A 4 8.02 11.69 3.07
CA GLY A 4 9.38 11.20 2.91
C GLY A 4 9.57 9.76 3.40
N GLN A 5 8.69 9.21 4.23
CA GLN A 5 8.88 7.83 4.69
C GLN A 5 8.72 6.82 3.54
N TRP A 6 9.55 5.78 3.51
CA TRP A 6 9.44 4.67 2.56
C TRP A 6 9.90 3.34 3.14
N SER A 7 9.37 2.24 2.59
CA SER A 7 9.85 0.86 2.81
C SER A 7 9.82 0.08 1.50
N SER A 8 10.81 -0.79 1.29
CA SER A 8 10.87 -1.72 0.16
C SER A 8 10.87 -3.15 0.63
N TYR A 9 10.31 -4.04 -0.19
CA TYR A 9 10.08 -5.43 0.11
C TYR A 9 10.42 -6.31 -1.08
N SER A 10 10.84 -7.54 -0.79
CA SER A 10 10.88 -8.62 -1.76
C SER A 10 9.93 -9.72 -1.34
N MET A 11 9.29 -10.34 -2.33
CA MET A 11 8.43 -11.48 -2.15
C MET A 11 9.11 -12.74 -2.70
N THR A 12 9.01 -13.85 -1.96
CA THR A 12 9.51 -15.16 -2.37
C THR A 12 8.42 -16.21 -2.20
N GLY A 13 8.36 -17.19 -3.11
CA GLY A 13 7.33 -18.22 -3.15
C GLY A 13 5.92 -17.69 -3.45
N GLY A 14 4.96 -18.61 -3.54
CA GLY A 14 3.56 -18.28 -3.85
C GLY A 14 3.39 -17.63 -5.24
N LYS A 15 2.29 -16.88 -5.41
CA LYS A 15 1.96 -16.21 -6.68
C LYS A 15 2.79 -14.95 -6.95
N ALA A 16 3.44 -14.41 -5.92
CA ALA A 16 4.22 -13.18 -5.99
C ALA A 16 5.74 -13.45 -5.98
N ASP A 17 6.17 -14.68 -6.26
CA ASP A 17 7.59 -15.04 -6.24
C ASP A 17 8.43 -14.14 -7.16
N GLY A 18 9.55 -13.64 -6.64
CA GLY A 18 10.44 -12.71 -7.35
C GLY A 18 9.91 -11.28 -7.48
N ALA A 19 8.72 -10.98 -6.95
CA ALA A 19 8.17 -9.64 -6.97
C ALA A 19 8.87 -8.72 -5.95
N LYS A 20 8.89 -7.43 -6.27
CA LYS A 20 9.37 -6.35 -5.42
C LYS A 20 8.26 -5.32 -5.27
N LEU A 21 8.16 -4.79 -4.07
CA LEU A 21 7.18 -3.77 -3.70
C LEU A 21 7.91 -2.64 -2.99
N ARG A 22 7.55 -1.40 -3.30
CA ARG A 22 7.96 -0.23 -2.56
C ARG A 22 6.74 0.61 -2.20
N LEU A 23 6.66 0.98 -0.94
CA LEU A 23 5.65 1.89 -0.39
C LEU A 23 6.33 3.19 0.02
N ALA A 24 5.72 4.34 -0.28
CA ALA A 24 6.23 5.63 0.15
C ALA A 24 5.14 6.68 0.35
N ILE A 25 5.35 7.59 1.31
CA ILE A 25 4.52 8.80 1.40
C ILE A 25 5.28 9.93 0.71
N VAL A 26 4.80 10.33 -0.47
CA VAL A 26 5.53 11.22 -1.38
C VAL A 26 5.00 12.65 -1.40
N GLY A 27 3.89 12.89 -0.72
CA GLY A 27 3.28 14.21 -0.60
C GLY A 27 2.09 14.21 0.35
N GLN A 28 1.52 15.38 0.57
CA GLN A 28 0.30 15.56 1.33
C GLN A 28 -0.53 16.70 0.75
N GLU A 29 -1.83 16.64 0.97
CA GLU A 29 -2.80 17.67 0.60
C GLU A 29 -3.71 17.97 1.79
N ARG A 30 -4.20 19.20 1.87
CA ARG A 30 -5.24 19.57 2.81
C ARG A 30 -6.56 19.70 2.07
N ARG A 31 -7.59 18.96 2.49
CA ARG A 31 -8.96 19.05 1.96
C ARG A 31 -9.91 19.35 3.12
N GLY A 32 -10.35 20.60 3.21
CA GLY A 32 -11.06 21.10 4.39
C GLY A 32 -10.20 20.96 5.65
N ASP A 33 -10.76 20.32 6.68
CA ASP A 33 -10.05 20.08 7.95
C ASP A 33 -9.17 18.82 7.94
N SER A 34 -9.27 18.00 6.88
CA SER A 34 -8.51 16.75 6.76
C SER A 34 -7.17 16.96 6.07
N THR A 35 -6.12 16.37 6.64
CA THR A 35 -4.84 16.16 5.95
C THR A 35 -4.86 14.78 5.31
N LEU A 36 -4.61 14.72 4.01
CA LEU A 36 -4.50 13.51 3.22
C LEU A 36 -3.07 13.36 2.71
N TYR A 37 -2.66 12.14 2.42
CA TYR A 37 -1.30 11.81 2.04
C TYR A 37 -1.28 11.03 0.75
N TRP A 38 -0.32 11.34 -0.12
CA TRP A 38 -0.05 10.57 -1.33
C TRP A 38 0.81 9.36 -0.98
N LEU A 39 0.16 8.20 -0.90
CA LEU A 39 0.81 6.89 -0.80
C LEU A 39 1.17 6.42 -2.20
N GLU A 40 2.46 6.32 -2.49
CA GLU A 40 2.99 5.71 -3.70
C GLU A 40 3.29 4.23 -3.48
N ILE A 41 2.85 3.40 -4.43
CA ILE A 41 3.10 1.98 -4.54
C ILE A 41 3.81 1.75 -5.88
N SER A 42 4.99 1.17 -5.85
CA SER A 42 5.76 0.86 -7.06
C SER A 42 6.49 -0.47 -6.98
N GLY A 43 6.89 -1.01 -8.14
CA GLY A 43 7.57 -2.30 -8.26
C GLY A 43 6.84 -3.24 -9.23
N ASN A 44 7.45 -4.40 -9.51
CA ASN A 44 6.88 -5.43 -10.36
C ASN A 44 5.83 -6.31 -9.64
N GLY A 45 5.68 -6.16 -8.33
CA GLY A 45 4.62 -6.79 -7.52
C GLY A 45 3.42 -5.90 -7.21
N GLY A 46 3.31 -4.72 -7.83
CA GLY A 46 2.17 -3.82 -7.64
C GLY A 46 0.84 -4.43 -8.13
N PRO A 47 -0.32 -3.78 -7.88
CA PRO A 47 -1.65 -4.33 -8.16
C PRO A 47 -1.90 -4.78 -9.61
N SER A 48 -1.13 -4.25 -10.57
CA SER A 48 -1.22 -4.63 -11.98
C SER A 48 -0.39 -5.86 -12.37
N GLY A 49 0.51 -6.37 -11.51
CA GLY A 49 1.47 -7.45 -11.82
C GLY A 49 2.47 -7.15 -12.95
N LYS A 50 2.25 -6.04 -13.67
CA LYS A 50 3.14 -5.41 -14.63
C LYS A 50 3.66 -4.14 -13.96
N GLY A 51 4.97 -3.91 -14.05
CA GLY A 51 5.62 -2.75 -13.42
C GLY A 51 4.87 -1.45 -13.66
N GLY A 52 4.85 -0.59 -12.64
CA GLY A 52 4.15 0.70 -12.70
C GLY A 52 4.25 1.46 -11.37
N ILE A 53 3.67 2.66 -11.37
CA ILE A 53 3.54 3.51 -10.19
C ILE A 53 2.06 3.80 -9.98
N LEU A 54 1.58 3.51 -8.78
CA LEU A 54 0.23 3.85 -8.32
C LEU A 54 0.37 4.84 -7.17
N GLN A 55 -0.27 5.99 -7.25
CA GLN A 55 -0.39 6.92 -6.11
C GLN A 55 -1.85 7.01 -5.67
N LEU A 56 -2.08 6.84 -4.38
CA LEU A 56 -3.38 6.91 -3.73
C LEU A 56 -3.39 8.07 -2.74
N LEU A 57 -4.43 8.90 -2.78
CA LEU A 57 -4.64 9.94 -1.78
C LEU A 57 -5.47 9.36 -0.63
N VAL A 58 -4.84 9.17 0.53
CA VAL A 58 -5.41 8.46 1.68
C VAL A 58 -5.24 9.25 2.99
N PRO A 59 -6.16 9.14 3.96
CA PRO A 59 -6.00 9.76 5.27
C PRO A 59 -4.99 9.03 6.17
N GLY A 60 -4.67 7.77 5.86
CA GLY A 60 -3.89 6.85 6.70
C GLY A 60 -3.36 5.66 5.92
N PHE A 61 -2.46 4.89 6.54
CA PHE A 61 -2.05 3.58 6.02
C PHE A 61 -2.96 2.50 6.62
N GLY A 62 -3.29 1.47 5.85
CA GLY A 62 -4.23 0.42 6.28
C GLY A 62 -5.70 0.89 6.35
N VAL A 63 -6.05 1.93 5.60
CA VAL A 63 -7.42 2.46 5.53
C VAL A 63 -8.26 1.71 4.48
N ASP A 64 -9.57 1.74 4.67
CA ASP A 64 -10.53 1.11 3.77
C ASP A 64 -10.49 1.71 2.36
N ALA A 65 -10.82 0.91 1.34
CA ALA A 65 -10.87 1.37 -0.04
C ALA A 65 -11.83 2.55 -0.25
N THR A 66 -12.89 2.65 0.57
CA THR A 66 -13.85 3.78 0.56
C THR A 66 -13.24 5.09 1.06
N ALA A 67 -12.08 5.05 1.74
CA ALA A 67 -11.37 6.22 2.25
C ALA A 67 -10.40 6.82 1.21
N ILE A 68 -10.21 6.17 0.06
CA ILE A 68 -9.39 6.71 -1.03
C ILE A 68 -10.09 7.94 -1.63
N ARG A 69 -9.33 9.02 -1.85
CA ARG A 69 -9.84 10.33 -2.32
C ARG A 69 -9.23 10.80 -3.64
N GLY A 70 -8.29 10.04 -4.19
CA GLY A 70 -7.60 10.37 -5.42
C GLY A 70 -6.71 9.20 -5.85
N MET A 71 -6.50 9.06 -7.15
CA MET A 71 -5.69 8.01 -7.72
C MET A 71 -4.95 8.51 -8.96
N ILE A 72 -3.64 8.23 -9.02
CA ILE A 72 -2.81 8.47 -10.18
C ILE A 72 -2.16 7.14 -10.56
N VAL A 73 -2.24 6.78 -11.84
CA VAL A 73 -1.65 5.55 -12.37
C VAL A 73 -0.64 5.92 -13.44
N LYS A 74 0.56 5.37 -13.35
CA LYS A 74 1.59 5.45 -14.40
C LYS A 74 2.04 4.04 -14.75
N THR A 75 1.65 3.60 -15.94
CA THR A 75 2.17 2.38 -16.55
C THR A 75 3.46 2.68 -17.31
N GLU A 76 4.32 1.68 -17.47
CA GLU A 76 5.54 1.82 -18.25
C GLU A 76 5.26 2.35 -19.68
N GLY A 77 6.04 3.33 -20.12
CA GLY A 77 5.92 3.92 -21.46
C GLY A 77 4.70 4.84 -21.68
N GLN A 78 3.86 5.08 -20.67
CA GLN A 78 2.70 5.98 -20.77
C GLN A 78 2.82 7.17 -19.80
N PRO A 79 2.19 8.32 -20.10
CA PRO A 79 2.08 9.42 -19.15
C PRO A 79 1.34 8.99 -17.87
N ALA A 80 1.68 9.58 -16.73
CA ALA A 80 0.85 9.46 -15.54
C ALA A 80 -0.56 10.01 -15.80
N MET A 81 -1.57 9.22 -15.47
CA MET A 81 -2.97 9.55 -15.62
C MET A 81 -3.61 9.70 -14.23
N LYS A 82 -4.21 10.86 -13.97
CA LYS A 82 -5.03 11.10 -12.78
C LYS A 82 -6.47 10.70 -13.08
N MET A 83 -7.05 9.89 -12.21
CA MET A 83 -8.44 9.47 -12.34
C MET A 83 -9.37 10.55 -11.77
N PRO A 84 -10.53 10.81 -12.40
CA PRO A 84 -11.52 11.74 -11.88
C PRO A 84 -12.00 11.32 -10.48
N ASP A 85 -12.11 12.28 -9.57
CA ASP A 85 -12.52 12.02 -8.16
C ASP A 85 -13.84 11.25 -8.05
N GLN A 86 -14.78 11.46 -8.98
CA GLN A 86 -16.04 10.71 -9.04
C GLN A 86 -15.81 9.22 -9.33
N MET A 87 -14.91 8.91 -10.27
CA MET A 87 -14.58 7.52 -10.61
C MET A 87 -13.85 6.83 -9.46
N VAL A 88 -12.94 7.53 -8.79
CA VAL A 88 -12.26 7.02 -7.58
C VAL A 88 -13.28 6.71 -6.48
N SER A 89 -14.24 7.60 -6.26
CA SER A 89 -15.29 7.42 -5.25
C SER A 89 -16.17 6.21 -5.56
N MET A 90 -16.58 6.03 -6.82
CA MET A 90 -17.34 4.85 -7.25
C MET A 90 -16.54 3.56 -7.09
N MET A 91 -15.26 3.55 -7.46
CA MET A 91 -14.39 2.38 -7.28
C MET A 91 -14.23 2.02 -5.79
N GLY A 92 -14.02 3.02 -4.93
CA GLY A 92 -13.97 2.82 -3.49
C GLY A 92 -15.26 2.25 -2.92
N GLN A 93 -16.43 2.68 -3.41
CA GLN A 93 -17.72 2.13 -3.02
C GLN A 93 -17.91 0.68 -3.49
N ASN A 94 -17.57 0.37 -4.74
CA ASN A 94 -17.69 -0.99 -5.28
C ASN A 94 -16.73 -1.96 -4.58
N MET A 95 -15.50 -1.53 -4.31
CA MET A 95 -14.54 -2.32 -3.54
C MET A 95 -14.96 -2.43 -2.08
N GLY A 96 -15.54 -1.40 -1.47
CA GLY A 96 -16.03 -1.42 -0.09
C GLY A 96 -17.31 -2.26 0.11
N GLN A 97 -18.07 -2.53 -0.95
CA GLN A 97 -19.20 -3.46 -0.91
C GLN A 97 -18.73 -4.92 -0.80
N ASN A 98 -17.51 -5.24 -1.23
CA ASN A 98 -16.80 -6.43 -0.81
C ASN A 98 -16.09 -6.11 0.51
N ASN A 99 -16.54 -6.70 1.61
CA ASN A 99 -16.32 -6.21 2.97
C ASN A 99 -14.88 -6.39 3.52
N GLU A 100 -13.85 -6.04 2.75
CA GLU A 100 -12.43 -6.19 3.10
C GLU A 100 -12.03 -5.29 4.29
N ALA A 101 -12.72 -4.17 4.48
CA ALA A 101 -12.61 -3.28 5.64
C ALA A 101 -12.90 -3.99 6.96
N VAL A 102 -14.02 -4.71 7.00
CA VAL A 102 -14.39 -5.56 8.13
C VAL A 102 -13.42 -6.72 8.27
N ASP A 103 -12.85 -7.25 7.18
CA ASP A 103 -11.82 -8.29 7.26
C ASP A 103 -10.48 -7.78 7.79
N VAL A 104 -10.03 -6.57 7.45
CA VAL A 104 -8.81 -5.97 8.01
C VAL A 104 -9.00 -5.67 9.49
N ALA A 105 -10.11 -5.03 9.87
CA ALA A 105 -10.44 -4.77 11.28
C ALA A 105 -10.62 -6.07 12.08
N ARG A 106 -11.27 -7.09 11.49
CA ARG A 106 -11.43 -8.42 12.10
C ARG A 106 -10.09 -9.14 12.21
N ARG A 107 -9.21 -9.08 11.21
CA ARG A 107 -7.85 -9.65 11.27
C ARG A 107 -7.02 -8.96 12.35
N CYS A 108 -7.05 -7.62 12.45
CA CYS A 108 -6.38 -6.90 13.53
C CYS A 108 -6.95 -7.25 14.91
N ALA A 109 -8.28 -7.40 15.04
CA ALA A 109 -8.94 -7.75 16.30
C ALA A 109 -8.77 -9.23 16.69
N SER A 110 -8.48 -10.11 15.72
CA SER A 110 -8.30 -11.55 15.93
C SER A 110 -6.85 -12.01 15.86
N ALA A 111 -5.91 -11.11 15.57
CA ALA A 111 -4.50 -11.43 15.57
C ALA A 111 -4.04 -11.79 16.99
N GLN A 112 -3.52 -13.01 17.14
CA GLN A 112 -2.86 -13.45 18.34
C GLN A 112 -1.46 -12.83 18.42
N VAL A 113 -1.17 -12.14 19.52
CA VAL A 113 0.20 -11.74 19.83
C VAL A 113 0.99 -12.98 20.25
N VAL A 114 1.99 -13.34 19.46
CA VAL A 114 2.90 -14.45 19.76
C VAL A 114 4.00 -13.98 20.72
N GLY A 115 4.62 -12.84 20.43
CA GLY A 115 5.67 -12.28 21.27
C GLY A 115 6.62 -11.35 20.53
N TRP A 116 7.61 -10.82 21.24
CA TRP A 116 8.68 -9.99 20.67
C TRP A 116 9.88 -10.86 20.31
N GLU A 117 10.43 -10.67 19.11
CA GLU A 117 11.65 -11.35 18.68
C GLU A 117 12.52 -10.47 17.78
N SER A 118 13.78 -10.88 17.61
CA SER A 118 14.72 -10.22 16.70
C SER A 118 14.68 -10.92 15.35
N VAL A 119 14.25 -10.20 14.32
CA VAL A 119 14.10 -10.74 12.96
C VAL A 119 15.24 -10.22 12.09
N ALA A 120 16.02 -11.14 11.52
CA ALA A 120 17.03 -10.81 10.52
C ALA A 120 16.37 -10.71 9.14
N VAL A 121 16.50 -9.56 8.50
CA VAL A 121 16.03 -9.29 7.13
C VAL A 121 17.14 -8.59 6.33
N PRO A 122 17.03 -8.47 5.00
CA PRO A 122 18.04 -7.75 4.21
C PRO A 122 18.24 -6.29 4.63
N ALA A 123 17.22 -5.65 5.21
CA ALA A 123 17.32 -4.30 5.79
C ALA A 123 18.08 -4.23 7.14
N GLY A 124 18.50 -5.36 7.70
CA GLY A 124 19.16 -5.45 9.01
C GLY A 124 18.40 -6.32 10.00
N SER A 125 18.87 -6.33 11.27
CA SER A 125 18.15 -7.01 12.36
C SER A 125 17.20 -6.03 13.04
N VAL A 126 15.92 -6.41 13.14
CA VAL A 126 14.86 -5.55 13.70
C VAL A 126 14.15 -6.29 14.83
N ARG A 127 13.99 -5.63 15.98
CA ARG A 127 13.13 -6.13 17.05
C ARG A 127 11.67 -5.89 16.66
N ALA A 128 10.92 -6.97 16.47
CA ALA A 128 9.56 -6.93 15.96
C ALA A 128 8.60 -7.71 16.85
N LEU A 129 7.34 -7.29 16.84
CA LEU A 129 6.21 -8.01 17.44
C LEU A 129 5.68 -9.00 16.42
N HIS A 130 5.72 -10.29 16.76
CA HIS A 130 5.13 -11.35 15.97
C HIS A 130 3.64 -11.46 16.28
N LEU A 131 2.84 -11.32 15.23
CA LEU A 131 1.39 -11.46 15.19
C LEU A 131 1.02 -12.66 14.30
N LYS A 132 0.09 -13.47 14.77
CA LYS A 132 -0.50 -14.58 14.01
C LYS A 132 -2.00 -14.36 13.83
N ASN A 133 -2.46 -14.32 12.60
CA ASN A 133 -3.88 -14.20 12.29
C ASN A 133 -4.56 -15.57 12.44
N VAL A 134 -5.86 -15.54 12.75
CA VAL A 134 -6.70 -16.75 12.88
C VAL A 134 -6.77 -17.59 11.59
N ASP A 135 -6.55 -16.96 10.42
CA ASP A 135 -6.55 -17.62 9.13
C ASP A 135 -5.18 -18.20 8.72
N GLY A 136 -4.22 -18.19 9.65
CA GLY A 136 -2.90 -18.83 9.50
C GLY A 136 -1.81 -17.93 8.93
N GLY A 137 -2.13 -16.69 8.53
CA GLY A 137 -1.11 -15.71 8.14
C GLY A 137 -0.32 -15.20 9.34
N GLU A 138 0.95 -14.89 9.16
CA GLU A 138 1.84 -14.35 10.19
C GLU A 138 2.47 -13.03 9.75
N ALA A 139 2.74 -12.14 10.69
CA ALA A 139 3.38 -10.86 10.43
C ALA A 139 4.27 -10.44 11.59
N TRP A 140 5.42 -9.86 11.26
CA TRP A 140 6.35 -9.24 12.19
C TRP A 140 6.31 -7.75 11.98
N VAL A 141 5.93 -7.01 13.02
CA VAL A 141 5.74 -5.57 12.95
C VAL A 141 6.62 -4.80 13.92
N ALA A 142 7.15 -3.66 13.49
CA ALA A 142 7.99 -2.79 14.31
C ALA A 142 7.61 -1.32 14.10
N ARG A 143 7.48 -0.57 15.20
CA ARG A 143 7.03 0.83 15.17
C ARG A 143 7.99 1.76 14.40
N ASP A 144 9.28 1.50 14.51
CA ASP A 144 10.33 2.35 13.93
C ASP A 144 10.58 2.05 12.45
N VAL A 145 9.88 1.05 11.90
CA VAL A 145 9.88 0.74 10.47
C VAL A 145 8.69 1.46 9.82
N PRO A 146 8.92 2.29 8.77
CA PRO A 146 7.82 2.87 8.01
C PRO A 146 6.87 1.79 7.51
N PHE A 147 5.56 2.04 7.62
CA PHE A 147 4.48 1.08 7.34
C PHE A 147 4.43 -0.14 8.27
N GLY A 148 5.33 -0.23 9.25
CA GLY A 148 5.28 -1.20 10.34
C GLY A 148 5.71 -2.61 9.99
N ILE A 149 5.75 -3.00 8.72
CA ILE A 149 5.98 -4.40 8.33
C ILE A 149 7.48 -4.68 8.18
N VAL A 150 7.98 -5.66 8.94
CA VAL A 150 9.35 -6.19 8.84
C VAL A 150 9.38 -7.45 7.98
N LYS A 151 8.40 -8.34 8.22
CA LYS A 151 8.25 -9.61 7.54
C LYS A 151 6.78 -10.04 7.58
N ALA A 152 6.32 -10.78 6.57
CA ALA A 152 5.02 -11.41 6.60
C ALA A 152 5.05 -12.77 5.90
N HIS A 153 4.23 -13.69 6.39
CA HIS A 153 3.88 -14.96 5.75
C HIS A 153 2.39 -14.96 5.43
N PRO A 154 2.01 -14.68 4.18
CA PRO A 154 0.62 -14.78 3.75
C PRO A 154 0.10 -16.22 3.87
N LYS A 155 -1.19 -16.37 4.15
CA LYS A 155 -1.83 -17.69 4.28
C LYS A 155 -1.79 -18.52 3.00
N ASP A 156 -1.78 -17.86 1.84
CA ASP A 156 -1.74 -18.45 0.50
C ASP A 156 -0.31 -18.83 0.08
N GLY A 157 0.64 -18.70 1.02
CA GLY A 157 2.03 -19.09 0.86
C GLY A 157 2.93 -17.95 0.42
N GLY A 158 4.22 -18.23 0.46
CA GLY A 158 5.28 -17.26 0.21
C GLY A 158 5.65 -16.44 1.43
N GLU A 159 6.57 -15.52 1.22
CA GLU A 159 7.16 -14.67 2.25
C GLU A 159 7.38 -13.28 1.68
N MET A 160 7.09 -12.26 2.46
CA MET A 160 7.46 -10.87 2.17
C MET A 160 8.45 -10.40 3.23
N VAL A 161 9.60 -9.88 2.81
CA VAL A 161 10.65 -9.38 3.73
C VAL A 161 11.05 -7.95 3.41
N LEU A 162 11.31 -7.16 4.46
CA LEU A 162 11.81 -5.80 4.36
C LEU A 162 13.25 -5.77 3.82
N THR A 163 13.45 -5.06 2.71
CA THR A 163 14.75 -4.93 2.04
C THR A 163 15.41 -3.56 2.24
N GLY A 164 14.64 -2.56 2.64
CA GLY A 164 15.15 -1.23 2.96
C GLY A 164 14.04 -0.30 3.45
N HIS A 165 14.41 0.79 4.11
CA HIS A 165 13.49 1.85 4.51
C HIS A 165 14.23 3.18 4.72
N GLY A 166 13.49 4.29 4.76
CA GLY A 166 14.07 5.62 4.93
C GLY A 166 13.04 6.74 5.02
N MET A 167 13.51 8.00 4.95
CA MET A 167 12.73 9.22 5.22
C MET A 167 12.87 10.31 4.13
N ASP A 168 13.48 9.97 3.00
CA ASP A 168 13.84 10.88 1.90
C ASP A 168 13.04 10.62 0.61
N ALA A 169 11.90 9.91 0.71
CA ALA A 169 11.07 9.58 -0.44
C ALA A 169 10.57 10.82 -1.18
N LYS A 170 10.59 10.72 -2.50
CA LYS A 170 9.99 11.66 -3.43
C LYS A 170 9.10 10.89 -4.39
N SER A 171 8.15 11.59 -5.01
CA SER A 171 7.32 11.02 -6.05
C SER A 171 8.18 10.47 -7.19
N SER A 172 7.92 9.23 -7.59
CA SER A 172 8.53 8.64 -8.79
C SER A 172 7.88 9.18 -10.07
N ILE A 173 6.69 9.79 -9.96
CA ILE A 173 6.05 10.56 -11.03
C ILE A 173 6.60 11.98 -10.99
N THR A 174 7.34 12.38 -12.02
CA THR A 174 8.02 13.69 -12.09
C THR A 174 7.34 14.65 -13.05
N GLU A 175 6.61 14.13 -14.03
CA GLU A 175 5.75 14.91 -14.89
C GLU A 175 4.43 15.28 -14.20
N LYS A 176 3.74 16.30 -14.72
CA LYS A 176 2.38 16.61 -14.31
C LYS A 176 1.43 15.51 -14.83
N PRO A 177 0.66 14.82 -13.96
CA PRO A 177 -0.33 13.85 -14.40
C PRO A 177 -1.37 14.50 -15.32
N GLN A 178 -1.75 13.78 -16.37
CA GLN A 178 -2.84 14.17 -17.26
C GLN A 178 -4.16 13.71 -16.66
N GLU A 179 -5.19 14.54 -16.75
CA GLU A 179 -6.54 14.12 -16.35
C GLU A 179 -7.03 13.05 -17.34
N MET A 180 -7.52 11.93 -16.82
CA MET A 180 -8.11 10.89 -17.66
C MET A 180 -9.35 11.46 -18.36
N PRO A 181 -9.47 11.32 -19.70
CA PRO A 181 -10.66 11.73 -20.41
C PRO A 181 -11.87 11.05 -19.75
N GLY A 182 -12.79 11.85 -19.22
CA GLY A 182 -13.99 11.31 -18.59
C GLY A 182 -14.73 10.44 -19.60
N MET A 183 -15.08 9.21 -19.22
CA MET A 183 -16.06 8.46 -20.00
C MET A 183 -17.33 9.29 -20.01
N MET A 184 -17.70 9.84 -21.18
CA MET A 184 -19.05 10.34 -21.40
C MET A 184 -19.99 9.18 -21.11
N MET A 185 -20.69 9.22 -19.97
CA MET A 185 -21.81 8.30 -19.77
C MET A 185 -22.84 8.62 -20.84
N PRO A 186 -23.34 7.62 -21.60
CA PRO A 186 -24.48 7.86 -22.47
C PRO A 186 -25.63 8.38 -21.61
N LYS A 187 -26.26 9.48 -22.05
CA LYS A 187 -27.47 10.02 -21.40
C LYS A 187 -28.56 8.94 -21.36
N PRO A 188 -29.38 8.90 -20.29
CA PRO A 188 -30.52 7.97 -20.19
C PRO A 188 -31.52 8.17 -21.33
#